data_AF-A0A484BMX2-F1
#
_entry.id   AF-A0A484BMX2-F1
#
_cell.length_a   1.000
_cell.length_b   1.000
_cell.length_c   1.000
_cell.angle_alpha   90.00
_cell.angle_beta   90.00
_cell.angle_gamma   90.00
#
_symmetry.space_group_name_H-M   'P 1'
#
loop_
_entity.id
_entity.type
_entity.pdbx_description
1 polymer ?
#
loop_
_entity_poly.entity_id
_entity_poly.type
_entity_poly.pdbx_seq_one_letter_code
_entity_poly.pdbx_strand_id
1 'polypeptide(L)'
;MAATLRIYTSTYQQQQQKQQQQQQQQQQQQQQQQQQQQLPLLKPQLLKYLLLPCHSWHAQVPTHGSTLIAFNGPAIAWLASSAFNTNAGSNVTGQGATGCSIHNWHGDVRYGLALDVGDSVDIVEECRHWYRGSCPRKSRAVGIFPKTYVHIKDLSKIDPVVAECTQVLREWSEIWKRLYVDREAYKFQTLRKVMYSILDSRRELLSATMTQDQTTELQMVVVSKIDWGNRVFRHS
;
A
#
# COMPACT_ATOMS: atom_id res chain seq x y z
N MET A 1 30.22 -61.73 34.32
CA MET A 1 29.08 -60.95 34.88
C MET A 1 29.24 -59.43 34.72
N ALA A 2 30.42 -58.84 34.94
CA ALA A 2 30.61 -57.37 34.83
C ALA A 2 30.46 -56.78 33.41
N ALA A 3 30.86 -57.52 32.36
CA ALA A 3 30.75 -57.05 30.97
C ALA A 3 29.30 -56.94 30.48
N THR A 4 28.45 -57.88 30.89
CA THR A 4 27.04 -57.94 30.51
C THR A 4 26.24 -56.78 31.11
N LEU A 5 26.53 -56.40 32.36
CA LEU A 5 25.91 -55.23 33.01
C LEU A 5 26.30 -53.90 32.35
N ARG A 6 27.54 -53.75 31.86
CA ARG A 6 27.96 -52.54 31.12
C ARG A 6 27.28 -52.39 29.76
N ILE A 7 27.03 -53.49 29.06
CA ILE A 7 26.26 -53.48 27.81
C ILE A 7 24.80 -53.13 28.11
N TYR A 8 24.22 -53.69 29.17
CA TYR A 8 22.84 -53.39 29.56
C TYR A 8 22.67 -51.91 29.95
N THR A 9 23.57 -51.33 30.74
CA THR A 9 23.48 -49.90 31.08
C THR A 9 23.73 -48.98 29.87
N SER A 10 24.66 -49.35 28.98
CA SER A 10 24.96 -48.59 27.76
C SER A 10 23.78 -48.59 26.78
N THR A 11 23.14 -49.75 26.57
CA THR A 11 21.94 -49.86 25.71
C THR A 11 20.75 -49.09 26.30
N TYR A 12 20.55 -49.13 27.63
CA TYR A 12 19.52 -48.34 28.31
C TYR A 12 19.76 -46.83 28.17
N GLN A 13 20.99 -46.35 28.36
CA GLN A 13 21.33 -44.94 28.15
C GLN A 13 21.08 -44.51 26.70
N GLN A 14 21.46 -45.35 25.75
CA GLN A 14 21.28 -45.06 24.33
C GLN A 14 19.80 -45.03 23.94
N GLN A 15 18.97 -45.87 24.56
CA GLN A 15 17.52 -45.89 24.36
C GLN A 15 16.85 -44.64 24.96
N GLN A 16 17.29 -44.18 26.14
CA GLN A 16 16.82 -42.92 26.73
C GLN A 16 17.17 -41.71 25.87
N GLN A 17 18.39 -41.66 25.31
CA GLN A 17 18.80 -40.58 24.40
C GLN A 17 17.95 -40.54 23.13
N LYS A 18 17.64 -41.71 22.54
CA LYS A 18 16.74 -41.78 21.38
C LYS A 18 15.34 -41.27 21.70
N GLN A 19 14.79 -41.63 22.86
CA GLN A 19 13.48 -41.12 23.31
C GLN A 19 13.47 -39.60 23.49
N GLN A 20 14.52 -39.03 24.08
CA GLN A 20 14.63 -37.57 24.25
C GLN A 20 14.74 -36.85 22.90
N GLN A 21 15.53 -37.37 21.95
CA GLN A 21 15.61 -36.79 20.60
C GLN A 21 14.27 -36.84 19.87
N GLN A 22 13.52 -37.94 20.00
CA GLN A 22 12.21 -38.08 19.36
C GLN A 22 11.19 -37.10 19.93
N GLN A 23 11.20 -36.88 21.26
CA GLN A 23 10.35 -35.86 21.89
C GLN A 23 10.70 -34.44 21.43
N GLN A 24 11.99 -34.11 21.29
CA GLN A 24 12.42 -32.81 20.79
C GLN A 24 11.97 -32.57 19.33
N GLN A 25 12.07 -33.59 18.46
CA GLN A 25 11.57 -33.48 17.09
C GLN A 25 10.05 -33.25 17.03
N GLN A 26 9.28 -33.96 17.86
CA GLN A 26 7.83 -33.75 17.93
C GLN A 26 7.46 -32.34 18.40
N GLN A 27 8.16 -31.80 19.41
CA GLN A 27 7.94 -30.42 19.85
C GLN A 27 8.28 -29.40 18.76
N GLN A 28 9.37 -29.58 18.02
CA GLN A 28 9.72 -28.70 16.90
C GLN A 28 8.66 -28.75 15.79
N GLN A 29 8.14 -29.94 15.45
CA GLN A 29 7.06 -30.07 14.47
C GLN A 29 5.78 -29.39 14.93
N GLN A 30 5.40 -29.52 16.21
CA GLN A 30 4.24 -28.82 16.76
C GLN A 30 4.42 -27.29 16.73
N GLN A 31 5.60 -26.78 17.06
CA GLN A 31 5.89 -25.34 16.95
C GLN A 31 5.81 -24.85 15.49
N GLN A 32 6.33 -25.61 14.52
CA GLN A 32 6.19 -25.26 13.11
C GLN A 32 4.73 -25.26 12.65
N GLN A 33 3.92 -26.23 13.09
CA GLN A 33 2.48 -26.25 12.78
C GLN A 33 1.73 -25.07 13.40
N GLN A 34 2.05 -24.70 14.65
CA GLN A 34 1.46 -23.51 15.28
C GLN A 34 1.85 -22.22 14.55
N GLN A 35 3.09 -22.09 14.08
CA GLN A 35 3.51 -20.94 13.25
C GLN A 35 2.77 -20.89 11.91
N GLN A 36 2.51 -22.05 11.27
CA GLN A 36 1.72 -22.09 10.04
C GLN A 36 0.24 -21.73 10.27
N GLN A 37 -0.35 -22.12 11.41
CA GLN A 37 -1.72 -21.74 11.77
C GLN A 37 -1.84 -20.26 12.17
N GLN A 38 -0.75 -19.65 12.67
CA GLN A 38 -0.69 -18.21 12.93
C GLN A 38 -0.45 -17.36 11.68
N LEU A 39 -0.23 -17.94 10.49
CA LEU A 39 -0.37 -17.16 9.27
C LEU A 39 -1.86 -16.78 9.16
N PRO A 40 -2.25 -15.50 9.29
CA PRO A 40 -3.64 -15.15 9.09
C PRO A 40 -4.01 -15.63 7.69
N LEU A 41 -4.98 -16.55 7.62
CA LEU A 41 -5.67 -16.88 6.38
C LEU A 41 -6.24 -15.55 5.90
N LEU A 42 -5.49 -14.88 5.04
CA LEU A 42 -5.88 -13.63 4.41
C LEU A 42 -7.18 -13.96 3.71
N LYS A 43 -8.30 -13.59 4.34
CA LYS A 43 -9.61 -13.63 3.71
C LYS A 43 -9.41 -12.94 2.37
N PRO A 44 -9.60 -13.61 1.21
CA PRO A 44 -9.45 -12.97 -0.09
C PRO A 44 -10.37 -11.74 -0.24
N GLN A 45 -11.35 -11.64 0.66
CA GLN A 45 -12.24 -10.51 0.86
C GLN A 45 -11.56 -9.21 1.34
N LEU A 46 -10.36 -9.25 1.95
CA LEU A 46 -9.64 -8.04 2.39
C LEU A 46 -8.64 -7.51 1.36
N LEU A 47 -8.19 -8.36 0.42
CA LEU A 47 -7.23 -7.95 -0.61
C LEU A 47 -7.82 -6.90 -1.57
N LYS A 48 -9.14 -6.90 -1.75
CA LYS A 48 -9.88 -5.89 -2.52
C LYS A 48 -9.89 -4.50 -1.87
N TYR A 49 -9.73 -4.41 -0.55
CA TYR A 49 -9.64 -3.12 0.16
C TYR A 49 -8.19 -2.60 0.31
N LEU A 50 -7.19 -3.45 0.08
CA LEU A 50 -5.76 -3.16 0.28
C LEU A 50 -5.06 -2.52 -0.93
N LEU A 51 -5.74 -2.43 -2.09
CA LEU A 51 -5.20 -1.89 -3.35
C LEU A 51 -5.95 -0.64 -3.87
N LEU A 52 -6.70 0.06 -3.00
CA LEU A 52 -7.57 1.17 -3.44
C LEU A 52 -6.90 2.57 -3.44
N PRO A 53 -7.12 3.34 -4.54
CA PRO A 53 -6.98 4.79 -4.77
C PRO A 53 -6.38 5.78 -3.78
N CYS A 54 -5.16 6.32 -3.99
CA CYS A 54 -4.80 7.68 -3.55
C CYS A 54 -3.82 8.23 -4.60
N HIS A 55 -4.37 9.08 -5.47
CA HIS A 55 -3.79 10.03 -6.45
C HIS A 55 -2.58 9.61 -7.31
N SER A 56 -2.77 9.69 -8.64
CA SER A 56 -1.71 9.96 -9.61
C SER A 56 -1.89 11.40 -10.05
N TRP A 57 -0.99 12.26 -9.59
CA TRP A 57 -0.82 13.63 -10.09
C TRP A 57 -0.19 13.55 -11.48
N HIS A 58 -0.79 14.23 -12.44
CA HIS A 58 -0.11 14.60 -13.68
C HIS A 58 -0.54 16.03 -13.98
N ALA A 59 0.15 16.99 -13.36
CA ALA A 59 0.06 18.39 -13.74
C ALA A 59 1.18 18.67 -14.75
N GLN A 60 0.79 19.09 -15.96
CA GLN A 60 1.72 19.67 -16.94
C GLN A 60 2.51 20.82 -16.30
N VAL A 61 3.83 20.81 -16.49
CA VAL A 61 4.78 21.82 -15.99
C VAL A 61 4.84 23.00 -16.97
N PRO A 62 4.64 24.26 -16.54
CA PRO A 62 5.05 25.42 -17.31
C PRO A 62 6.55 25.69 -17.07
N THR A 63 7.30 25.81 -18.15
CA THR A 63 8.69 26.27 -18.16
C THR A 63 8.78 27.72 -17.68
N HIS A 64 9.56 28.01 -16.65
CA HIS A 64 10.56 29.10 -16.57
C HIS A 64 11.28 29.03 -15.21
N GLY A 65 12.60 29.19 -15.24
CA GLY A 65 13.51 28.64 -14.24
C GLY A 65 13.69 29.46 -12.96
N SER A 66 14.23 28.79 -11.94
CA SER A 66 15.40 29.19 -11.16
C SER A 66 15.77 28.10 -10.15
N THR A 67 17.07 27.87 -10.05
CA THR A 67 17.80 26.88 -9.25
C THR A 67 17.40 26.91 -7.77
N LEU A 68 17.24 25.73 -7.13
CA LEU A 68 17.88 25.34 -5.85
C LEU A 68 17.47 23.91 -5.41
N ILE A 69 18.47 23.17 -4.90
CA ILE A 69 18.50 21.84 -4.24
C ILE A 69 17.94 20.63 -5.02
N ALA A 70 18.83 19.94 -5.74
CA ALA A 70 18.55 18.73 -6.49
C ALA A 70 18.43 17.49 -5.58
N PHE A 71 17.19 17.09 -5.27
CA PHE A 71 16.87 15.72 -4.90
C PHE A 71 16.41 14.97 -6.16
N ASN A 72 17.27 14.09 -6.67
CA ASN A 72 17.01 13.35 -7.91
C ASN A 72 15.99 12.22 -7.68
N GLY A 73 14.71 12.56 -7.81
CA GLY A 73 13.60 11.63 -7.95
C GLY A 73 12.35 12.37 -8.44
N PRO A 74 11.56 11.83 -9.39
CA PRO A 74 10.41 12.52 -9.97
C PRO A 74 9.29 12.86 -8.99
N ALA A 75 9.35 12.38 -7.74
CA ALA A 75 8.34 12.60 -6.70
C ALA A 75 8.49 13.94 -5.93
N ILE A 76 9.65 14.59 -5.94
CA ILE A 76 9.92 15.75 -5.05
C ILE A 76 9.71 17.12 -5.75
N ALA A 77 9.50 17.16 -7.06
CA ALA A 77 9.44 18.40 -7.84
C ALA A 77 8.26 19.35 -7.47
N TRP A 78 7.23 18.88 -6.77
CA TRP A 78 6.05 19.70 -6.46
C TRP A 78 6.16 20.51 -5.15
N LEU A 79 7.11 20.19 -4.26
CA LEU A 79 7.27 20.88 -2.97
C LEU A 79 7.71 22.35 -3.08
N ALA A 80 8.14 22.81 -4.26
CA ALA A 80 8.57 24.19 -4.47
C ALA A 80 7.43 25.19 -4.76
N SER A 81 6.18 24.74 -4.99
CA SER A 81 5.09 25.65 -5.40
C SER A 81 4.12 26.08 -4.29
N SER A 82 4.23 25.59 -3.05
CA SER A 82 3.25 25.88 -2.00
C SER A 82 3.60 27.08 -1.08
N ALA A 83 4.66 27.83 -1.38
CA ALA A 83 5.11 28.94 -0.51
C ALA A 83 4.62 30.34 -0.91
N PHE A 84 3.74 30.49 -1.91
CA PHE A 84 3.22 31.81 -2.27
C PHE A 84 1.76 31.73 -2.74
N ASN A 85 0.80 31.96 -1.84
CA ASN A 85 -0.14 33.08 -1.99
C ASN A 85 -1.03 33.23 -0.75
N THR A 86 -0.99 34.42 -0.17
CA THR A 86 -1.87 34.95 0.86
C THR A 86 -3.21 35.41 0.24
N ASN A 87 -4.29 35.27 1.02
CA ASN A 87 -5.56 36.01 0.94
C ASN A 87 -6.36 35.98 -0.38
N ALA A 88 -7.45 35.20 -0.40
CA ALA A 88 -8.71 35.58 -1.07
C ALA A 88 -9.85 34.66 -0.63
N GLY A 89 -10.84 35.20 0.09
CA GLY A 89 -12.15 34.58 0.19
C GLY A 89 -12.77 34.48 -1.20
N SER A 90 -13.07 33.27 -1.66
CA SER A 90 -13.78 33.04 -2.92
C SER A 90 -14.43 31.67 -2.93
N ASN A 91 -15.67 31.63 -3.42
CA ASN A 91 -16.46 30.41 -3.64
C ASN A 91 -15.64 29.35 -4.40
N VAL A 92 -15.64 28.13 -3.87
CA VAL A 92 -14.91 26.98 -4.41
C VAL A 92 -15.60 26.48 -5.67
N THR A 93 -15.38 27.14 -6.80
CA THR A 93 -15.73 26.65 -8.14
C THR A 93 -14.63 26.99 -9.14
N GLY A 94 -13.41 26.49 -8.87
CA GLY A 94 -12.25 26.76 -9.74
C GLY A 94 -11.04 25.84 -9.62
N GLN A 95 -11.06 24.84 -8.74
CA GLN A 95 -10.08 23.75 -8.71
C GLN A 95 -10.85 22.44 -8.56
N GLY A 96 -10.71 21.53 -9.52
CA GLY A 96 -11.53 20.31 -9.64
C GLY A 96 -11.59 19.53 -8.33
N ALA A 97 -12.80 19.28 -7.84
CA ALA A 97 -12.99 18.49 -6.63
C ALA A 97 -12.63 17.03 -6.91
N THR A 98 -11.97 16.36 -5.97
CA THR A 98 -11.66 14.93 -6.09
C THR A 98 -12.57 14.13 -5.17
N GLY A 99 -12.99 12.96 -5.62
CA GLY A 99 -13.80 12.04 -4.84
C GLY A 99 -13.31 10.61 -4.89
N CYS A 100 -13.82 9.80 -3.99
CA CYS A 100 -13.67 8.35 -4.01
C CYS A 100 -15.04 7.69 -4.10
N SER A 101 -15.17 6.70 -4.98
CA SER A 101 -16.38 5.90 -5.08
C SER A 101 -16.58 5.06 -3.80
N ILE A 102 -17.78 5.11 -3.21
CA ILE A 102 -18.14 4.33 -2.02
C ILE A 102 -18.99 3.10 -2.35
N HIS A 103 -19.50 3.01 -3.58
CA HIS A 103 -20.33 1.91 -4.07
C HIS A 103 -19.93 1.51 -5.50
N ASN A 104 -20.28 0.29 -5.91
CA ASN A 104 -20.13 -0.13 -7.30
C ASN A 104 -21.28 0.46 -8.13
N TRP A 105 -20.96 1.11 -9.24
CA TRP A 105 -21.88 1.68 -10.21
C TRP A 105 -21.55 1.13 -11.59
N HIS A 106 -22.50 0.47 -12.25
CA HIS A 106 -22.25 -0.22 -13.52
C HIS A 106 -22.31 0.70 -14.74
N GLY A 107 -22.77 1.95 -14.58
CA GLY A 107 -22.81 2.90 -15.69
C GLY A 107 -24.00 2.70 -16.62
N ASP A 108 -25.14 2.20 -16.13
CA ASP A 108 -26.36 1.83 -16.91
C ASP A 108 -27.13 3.03 -17.50
N VAL A 109 -26.45 4.14 -17.78
CA VAL A 109 -27.01 5.39 -18.32
C VAL A 109 -26.17 5.86 -19.50
N ARG A 110 -26.76 6.69 -20.38
CA ARG A 110 -26.02 7.30 -21.48
C ARG A 110 -24.87 8.14 -20.93
N TYR A 111 -23.65 7.90 -21.44
CA TYR A 111 -22.41 8.51 -20.95
C TYR A 111 -22.07 8.19 -19.49
N GLY A 112 -22.63 7.10 -18.94
CA GLY A 112 -22.33 6.63 -17.59
C GLY A 112 -20.89 6.15 -17.47
N LEU A 113 -20.17 6.68 -16.48
CA LEU A 113 -18.83 6.17 -16.13
C LEU A 113 -18.99 5.09 -15.06
N ALA A 114 -18.75 3.84 -15.40
CA ALA A 114 -18.79 2.75 -14.42
C ALA A 114 -17.71 2.96 -13.34
N LEU A 115 -18.07 2.84 -12.07
CA LEU A 115 -17.19 3.03 -10.91
C LEU A 115 -17.18 1.78 -10.05
N ASP A 116 -16.02 1.38 -9.58
CA ASP A 116 -15.87 0.36 -8.54
C ASP A 116 -15.58 1.04 -7.20
N VAL A 117 -15.94 0.39 -6.09
CA VAL A 117 -15.63 0.88 -4.75
C VAL A 117 -14.14 1.23 -4.65
N GLY A 118 -13.86 2.45 -4.22
CA GLY A 118 -12.53 3.04 -4.07
C GLY A 118 -11.89 3.57 -5.35
N ASP A 119 -12.58 3.58 -6.50
CA ASP A 119 -12.13 4.35 -7.66
C ASP A 119 -12.03 5.83 -7.30
N SER A 120 -10.88 6.45 -7.56
CA SER A 120 -10.73 7.90 -7.49
C SER A 120 -11.31 8.54 -8.74
N VAL A 121 -12.05 9.64 -8.55
CA VAL A 121 -12.68 10.41 -9.63
C VAL A 121 -12.31 11.88 -9.51
N ASP A 122 -11.96 12.46 -10.65
CA ASP A 122 -11.75 13.90 -10.79
C ASP A 122 -13.06 14.51 -11.28
N ILE A 123 -13.68 15.35 -10.46
CA ILE A 123 -14.98 15.95 -10.72
C ILE A 123 -14.73 17.28 -11.44
N VAL A 124 -15.27 17.36 -12.65
CA VAL A 124 -15.16 18.54 -13.52
C VAL A 124 -16.38 19.43 -13.33
N GLU A 125 -17.57 18.83 -13.28
CA GLU A 125 -18.84 19.53 -13.12
C GLU A 125 -19.76 18.77 -12.17
N GLU A 126 -20.69 19.50 -11.57
CA GLU A 126 -21.75 18.93 -10.75
C GLU A 126 -23.13 19.50 -11.10
N CYS A 127 -24.15 18.66 -10.96
CA CYS A 127 -25.56 19.01 -11.05
C CYS A 127 -26.28 18.53 -9.78
N ARG A 128 -27.61 18.71 -9.69
CA ARG A 128 -28.36 18.38 -8.45
C ARG A 128 -28.12 16.96 -7.91
N HIS A 129 -28.01 15.96 -8.78
CA HIS A 129 -27.88 14.54 -8.39
C HIS A 129 -26.72 13.80 -9.05
N TRP A 130 -26.01 14.45 -9.95
CA TRP A 130 -24.96 13.83 -10.76
C TRP A 130 -23.67 14.64 -10.67
N TYR A 131 -22.56 13.92 -10.69
CA TYR A 131 -21.24 14.44 -11.01
C TYR A 131 -20.89 14.07 -12.44
N ARG A 132 -20.13 14.94 -13.11
CA ARG A 132 -19.43 14.66 -14.36
C ARG A 132 -17.94 14.71 -14.08
N GLY A 133 -17.24 13.66 -14.45
CA GLY A 133 -15.83 13.53 -14.12
C GLY A 133 -15.14 12.44 -14.91
N SER A 134 -13.85 12.27 -14.62
CA SER A 134 -13.04 11.20 -15.21
C SER A 134 -12.47 10.32 -14.12
N CYS A 135 -12.19 9.06 -14.45
CA CYS A 135 -11.47 8.15 -13.57
C CYS A 135 -10.08 7.91 -14.17
N PRO A 136 -8.98 8.26 -13.48
CA PRO A 136 -7.62 8.02 -13.97
C PRO A 136 -7.33 6.55 -14.30
N ARG A 137 -8.02 5.61 -13.63
CA ARG A 137 -7.89 4.16 -13.88
C ARG A 137 -8.59 3.72 -15.18
N LYS A 138 -9.63 4.42 -15.62
CA LYS A 138 -10.51 4.01 -16.72
C LYS A 138 -10.39 4.97 -17.89
N SER A 139 -9.35 4.79 -18.72
CA SER A 139 -9.09 5.53 -19.98
C SER A 139 -9.12 7.07 -19.89
N ARG A 140 -9.23 7.65 -18.68
CA ARG A 140 -9.59 9.07 -18.45
C ARG A 140 -10.80 9.55 -19.27
N ALA A 141 -11.69 8.62 -19.66
CA ALA A 141 -12.91 8.99 -20.35
C ALA A 141 -13.82 9.78 -19.39
N VAL A 142 -14.39 10.89 -19.88
CA VAL A 142 -15.30 11.71 -19.08
C VAL A 142 -16.70 11.10 -19.17
N GLY A 143 -17.33 10.90 -18.02
CA GLY A 143 -18.71 10.42 -17.94
C GLY A 143 -19.40 10.90 -16.68
N ILE A 144 -20.65 10.46 -16.52
CA ILE A 144 -21.51 10.86 -15.40
C ILE A 144 -21.67 9.72 -14.39
N PHE A 145 -21.79 10.10 -13.13
CA PHE A 145 -22.02 9.18 -12.01
C PHE A 145 -22.83 9.87 -10.89
N PRO A 146 -23.65 9.13 -10.12
CA PRO A 146 -24.50 9.74 -9.11
C PRO A 146 -23.69 10.32 -7.95
N LYS A 147 -24.14 11.45 -7.38
CA LYS A 147 -23.48 12.06 -6.21
C LYS A 147 -23.47 11.13 -4.99
N THR A 148 -24.53 10.35 -4.81
CA THR A 148 -24.70 9.41 -3.69
C THR A 148 -23.68 8.27 -3.69
N TYR A 149 -22.95 8.06 -4.79
CA TYR A 149 -21.95 6.99 -4.93
C TYR A 149 -20.54 7.50 -4.69
N VAL A 150 -20.35 8.81 -4.47
CA VAL A 150 -19.02 9.43 -4.37
C VAL A 150 -18.89 10.25 -3.11
N HIS A 151 -17.85 9.94 -2.33
CA HIS A 151 -17.43 10.72 -1.18
C HIS A 151 -16.36 11.72 -1.61
N ILE A 152 -16.64 13.02 -1.44
CA ILE A 152 -15.68 14.09 -1.75
C ILE A 152 -14.52 14.06 -0.75
N LYS A 153 -13.30 14.12 -1.26
CA LYS A 153 -12.09 14.10 -0.45
C LYS A 153 -11.33 15.40 -0.63
N ASP A 154 -11.03 16.06 0.47
CA ASP A 154 -10.14 17.21 0.50
C ASP A 154 -8.69 16.74 0.45
N LEU A 155 -8.03 16.94 -0.69
CA LEU A 155 -6.67 16.46 -0.90
C LEU A 155 -5.63 17.34 -0.22
N SER A 156 -5.97 18.58 0.11
CA SER A 156 -5.05 19.52 0.77
C SER A 156 -4.72 19.10 2.20
N LYS A 157 -5.58 18.28 2.81
CA LYS A 157 -5.44 17.79 4.19
C LYS A 157 -4.72 16.45 4.30
N ILE A 158 -4.36 15.82 3.18
CA ILE A 158 -3.68 14.54 3.19
C ILE A 158 -2.19 14.80 3.22
N ASP A 159 -1.50 14.15 4.15
CA ASP A 159 -0.04 14.14 4.20
C ASP A 159 0.55 13.63 2.86
N PRO A 160 1.47 14.37 2.22
CA PRO A 160 2.09 13.94 0.97
C PRO A 160 2.73 12.55 1.07
N VAL A 161 3.27 12.16 2.23
CA VAL A 161 3.86 10.83 2.43
C VAL A 161 2.81 9.71 2.31
N VAL A 162 1.57 9.96 2.72
CA VAL A 162 0.45 9.01 2.56
C VAL A 162 0.08 8.84 1.08
N ALA A 163 0.16 9.91 0.29
CA ALA A 163 -0.07 9.84 -1.14
C ALA A 163 1.04 9.02 -1.83
N GLU A 164 2.31 9.31 -1.52
CA GLU A 164 3.47 8.57 -2.02
C GLU A 164 3.42 7.07 -1.69
N CYS A 165 3.08 6.73 -0.44
CA CYS A 165 2.85 5.33 -0.04
C CYS A 165 1.89 4.62 -0.99
N THR A 166 0.79 5.31 -1.34
CA THR A 166 -0.25 4.72 -2.17
C THR A 166 0.20 4.56 -3.62
N GLN A 167 0.97 5.50 -4.14
CA GLN A 167 1.55 5.41 -5.47
C GLN A 167 2.56 4.26 -5.58
N VAL A 168 3.51 4.19 -4.65
CA VAL A 168 4.54 3.13 -4.65
C VAL A 168 3.91 1.74 -4.55
N LEU A 169 2.89 1.58 -3.71
CA LEU A 169 2.16 0.32 -3.61
C LEU A 169 1.48 -0.09 -4.91
N ARG A 170 1.00 0.85 -5.73
CA ARG A 170 0.45 0.54 -7.06
C ARG A 170 1.51 0.03 -8.00
N GLU A 171 2.60 0.77 -8.10
CA GLU A 171 3.71 0.44 -9.00
C GLU A 171 4.30 -0.93 -8.62
N TRP A 172 4.51 -1.16 -7.33
CA TRP A 172 5.00 -2.42 -6.81
C TRP A 172 3.99 -3.56 -6.94
N SER A 173 2.69 -3.30 -6.93
CA SER A 173 1.68 -4.35 -7.17
C SER A 173 1.78 -4.95 -8.57
N GLU A 174 2.16 -4.15 -9.57
CA GLU A 174 2.37 -4.65 -10.93
C GLU A 174 3.66 -5.48 -11.03
N ILE A 175 4.73 -5.05 -10.35
CA ILE A 175 5.97 -5.82 -10.25
C ILE A 175 5.70 -7.15 -9.52
N TRP A 176 4.97 -7.11 -8.41
CA TRP A 176 4.63 -8.27 -7.59
C TRP A 176 3.85 -9.32 -8.37
N LYS A 177 2.90 -8.91 -9.22
CA LYS A 177 2.17 -9.81 -10.13
C LYS A 177 3.11 -10.46 -11.15
N ARG A 178 4.06 -9.71 -11.72
CA ARG A 178 5.05 -10.27 -12.68
C ARG A 178 5.95 -11.31 -12.00
N LEU A 179 6.50 -11.00 -10.82
CA LEU A 179 7.32 -11.93 -10.05
C LEU A 179 6.61 -13.26 -9.73
N TYR A 180 5.28 -13.22 -9.55
CA TYR A 180 4.48 -14.43 -9.36
C TYR A 180 4.43 -15.30 -10.62
N VAL A 181 4.20 -14.69 -11.79
CA VAL A 181 4.17 -15.37 -13.09
C VAL A 181 5.55 -15.95 -13.42
N ASP A 182 6.60 -15.18 -13.16
CA ASP A 182 8.01 -15.56 -13.41
C ASP A 182 8.55 -16.56 -12.37
N ARG A 183 7.73 -16.94 -11.37
CA ARG A 183 8.04 -17.90 -10.30
C ARG A 183 9.25 -17.51 -9.44
N GLU A 184 9.56 -16.22 -9.35
CA GLU A 184 10.63 -15.70 -8.49
C GLU A 184 10.20 -15.61 -7.01
N ALA A 185 10.02 -16.77 -6.36
CA ALA A 185 9.41 -16.89 -5.04
C ALA A 185 10.07 -16.02 -3.95
N TYR A 186 11.41 -15.91 -3.96
CA TYR A 186 12.15 -15.11 -2.98
C TYR A 186 11.86 -13.60 -3.13
N LYS A 187 11.95 -13.08 -4.35
CA LYS A 187 11.67 -11.66 -4.65
C LYS A 187 10.20 -11.34 -4.38
N PHE A 188 9.29 -12.24 -4.79
CA PHE A 188 7.85 -12.13 -4.53
C PHE A 188 7.54 -11.99 -3.04
N GLN A 189 8.07 -12.89 -2.21
CA GLN A 189 7.80 -12.87 -0.77
C GLN A 189 8.45 -11.66 -0.08
N THR A 190 9.63 -11.25 -0.54
CA THR A 190 10.31 -10.06 -0.03
C THR A 190 9.53 -8.80 -0.34
N LEU A 191 9.12 -8.61 -1.60
CA LEU A 191 8.32 -7.45 -2.00
C LEU A 191 6.98 -7.39 -1.26
N ARG A 192 6.31 -8.54 -1.11
CA ARG A 192 5.06 -8.66 -0.32
C ARG A 192 5.22 -8.15 1.11
N LYS A 193 6.29 -8.55 1.80
CA LYS A 193 6.56 -8.11 3.18
C LYS A 193 6.74 -6.59 3.27
N VAL A 194 7.52 -6.00 2.36
CA VAL A 194 7.76 -4.55 2.38
C VAL A 194 6.48 -3.78 2.01
N MET A 195 5.70 -4.26 1.03
CA MET A 195 4.40 -3.68 0.70
C MET A 195 3.45 -3.68 1.91
N TYR A 196 3.36 -4.77 2.68
CA TYR A 196 2.54 -4.77 3.90
C TYR A 196 3.05 -3.79 4.95
N SER A 197 4.37 -3.71 5.13
CA SER A 197 4.95 -2.76 6.08
C SER A 197 4.63 -1.31 5.72
N ILE A 198 4.67 -0.95 4.44
CA ILE A 198 4.26 0.39 3.95
C ILE A 198 2.76 0.61 4.16
N LEU A 199 1.92 -0.41 3.92
CA LEU A 199 0.49 -0.34 4.16
C LEU A 199 0.13 -0.10 5.63
N ASP A 200 0.82 -0.76 6.56
CA ASP A 200 0.59 -0.56 7.99
C ASP A 200 1.08 0.81 8.44
N SER A 201 2.26 1.27 8.00
CA SER A 201 2.70 2.64 8.27
C SER A 201 1.73 3.68 7.70
N ARG A 202 1.15 3.46 6.51
CA ARG A 202 0.12 4.34 5.93
C ARG A 202 -1.14 4.39 6.80
N ARG A 203 -1.55 3.26 7.40
CA ARG A 203 -2.72 3.21 8.30
C ARG A 203 -2.47 4.02 9.58
N GLU A 204 -1.26 3.93 10.12
CA GLU A 204 -0.84 4.66 11.31
C GLU A 204 -0.71 6.17 11.03
N LEU A 205 -0.14 6.57 9.89
CA LEU A 205 -0.15 7.98 9.46
C LEU A 205 -1.57 8.54 9.31
N LEU A 206 -2.52 7.73 8.86
CA LEU A 206 -3.93 8.12 8.72
C LEU A 206 -4.72 8.08 10.03
N SER A 207 -4.25 7.40 11.09
CA SER A 207 -4.98 7.32 12.36
C SER A 207 -4.90 8.63 13.16
N ALA A 208 -3.97 9.53 12.83
CA ALA A 208 -3.78 10.85 13.45
C ALA A 208 -3.66 10.81 15.00
N THR A 209 -3.28 9.67 15.56
CA THR A 209 -3.12 9.45 17.01
C THR A 209 -1.70 9.76 17.50
N MET A 210 -0.77 10.06 16.60
CA MET A 210 0.65 10.25 16.88
C MET A 210 1.01 11.71 17.10
N THR A 211 2.06 11.97 17.87
CA THR A 211 2.63 13.32 18.00
C THR A 211 3.37 13.72 16.72
N GLN A 212 3.69 15.01 16.55
CA GLN A 212 4.40 15.51 15.38
C GLN A 212 5.78 14.82 15.19
N ASP A 213 6.53 14.62 16.27
CA ASP A 213 7.84 13.97 16.23
C ASP A 213 7.73 12.50 15.81
N GLN A 214 6.75 11.77 16.36
CA GLN A 214 6.48 10.38 16.01
C GLN A 214 6.01 10.23 14.56
N THR A 215 5.20 11.19 14.08
CA THR A 215 4.77 11.23 12.67
C THR A 215 5.98 11.42 11.75
N THR A 216 6.89 12.34 12.08
CA THR A 216 8.10 12.61 11.30
C THR A 216 9.04 11.40 11.28
N GLU A 217 9.22 10.73 12.42
CA GLU A 217 10.00 9.49 12.51
C GLU A 217 9.41 8.38 11.63
N LEU A 218 8.10 8.17 11.69
CA LEU A 218 7.41 7.18 10.89
C LEU A 218 7.50 7.48 9.38
N GLN A 219 7.39 8.76 8.98
CA GLN A 219 7.61 9.19 7.60
C GLN A 219 9.03 8.84 7.12
N MET A 220 10.07 9.11 7.91
CA MET A 220 11.45 8.76 7.56
C MET A 220 11.63 7.24 7.37
N VAL A 221 11.02 6.44 8.25
CA VAL A 221 11.03 4.97 8.13
C VAL A 221 10.36 4.52 6.83
N VAL A 222 9.24 5.14 6.46
CA VAL A 222 8.52 4.86 5.21
C VAL A 222 9.38 5.20 4.00
N VAL A 223 9.96 6.39 3.96
CA VAL A 223 10.81 6.85 2.84
C VAL A 223 12.00 5.91 2.65
N SER A 224 12.68 5.54 3.75
CA SER A 224 13.81 4.60 3.72
C SER A 224 13.42 3.24 3.12
N LYS A 225 12.23 2.71 3.46
CA LYS A 225 11.70 1.46 2.89
C LYS A 225 11.39 1.57 1.40
N ILE A 226 10.78 2.70 0.99
CA ILE A 226 10.48 2.99 -0.41
C ILE A 226 11.77 3.05 -1.23
N ASP A 227 12.77 3.79 -0.73
CA ASP A 227 14.07 3.93 -1.39
C ASP A 227 14.79 2.59 -1.54
N TRP A 228 14.77 1.76 -0.49
CA TRP A 228 15.30 0.40 -0.55
C TRP A 228 14.60 -0.43 -1.63
N GLY A 229 13.26 -0.45 -1.65
CA GLY A 229 12.52 -1.25 -2.63
C GLY A 229 12.68 -0.73 -4.06
N ASN A 230 12.80 0.58 -4.25
CA ASN A 230 13.07 1.18 -5.55
C ASN A 230 14.45 0.78 -6.10
N ARG A 231 15.47 0.65 -5.24
CA ARG A 231 16.79 0.14 -5.65
C ARG A 231 16.73 -1.34 -6.05
N VAL A 232 15.96 -2.15 -5.33
CA VAL A 232 15.93 -3.61 -5.53
C VAL A 232 15.06 -4.02 -6.72
N PHE A 233 13.88 -3.42 -6.88
CA PHE A 233 12.84 -3.92 -7.79
C PHE A 233 12.57 -3.05 -9.02
N ARG A 234 13.00 -1.78 -9.02
CA ARG A 234 12.73 -0.84 -10.13
C ARG A 234 13.89 -0.72 -11.13
N HIS A 235 15.10 -1.13 -10.75
CA HIS A 235 16.32 -0.99 -11.56
C HIS A 235 16.94 -2.35 -11.97
N SER A 236 16.19 -3.45 -11.87
CA SER A 236 16.62 -4.77 -12.31
C SER A 236 15.94 -5.22 -13.60
#